data_AF-G8PDU1-F1
#
_entry.id   AF-G8PDU1-F1
#
_cell.length_a   1.000
_cell.length_b   1.000
_cell.length_c   1.000
_cell.angle_alpha   90.00
_cell.angle_beta   90.00
_cell.angle_gamma   90.00
#
_symmetry.space_group_name_H-M   'P 1'
#
loop_
_entity.id
_entity.type
_entity.pdbx_description
1 polymer ?
#
loop_
_entity_poly.entity_id
_entity_poly.type
_entity_poly.pdbx_seq_one_letter_code
_entity_poly.pdbx_strand_id
1 'polypeptide(L)'
;MIKNSLARFNTDYRKRFFNYLIAMVIIWVITFMIVKISGHENQILSLLKNTIGKSAGNGQLALFWHNFSSSLLIIILGIIPIPLYYLFIIMNAASVGMTLSLVNNPIPMFLAGILPHGLFEIPGQLMSVAISARLVWFMINKYFRHKQTNVTLKTLITESAIDTVVYVLPLLFIASIIETYITPILINMISK
;
A
#
# COMPACT_ATOMS: atom_id res chain seq x y z
N MET A 1 7.04 4.87 23.63
CA MET A 1 7.04 4.94 22.15
C MET A 1 5.77 4.31 21.57
N ILE A 2 5.57 2.99 21.68
CA ILE A 2 4.40 2.27 21.13
C ILE A 2 3.05 2.82 21.62
N LYS A 3 2.90 3.09 22.93
CA LYS A 3 1.64 3.64 23.49
C LYS A 3 1.22 4.96 22.83
N ASN A 4 2.19 5.82 22.50
CA ASN A 4 1.91 7.10 21.85
C ASN A 4 1.51 6.90 20.38
N SER A 5 2.15 5.95 19.69
CA SER A 5 1.76 5.55 18.34
C SER A 5 0.32 5.00 18.30
N LEU A 6 -0.04 4.15 19.25
CA LEU A 6 -1.41 3.60 19.39
C LEU A 6 -2.46 4.69 19.66
N ALA A 7 -2.13 5.69 20.47
CA ALA A 7 -3.00 6.84 20.67
C ALA A 7 -3.17 7.64 19.37
N ARG A 8 -2.07 7.95 18.67
CA ARG A 8 -2.10 8.66 17.37
C ARG A 8 -2.85 7.90 16.29
N PHE A 9 -2.81 6.57 16.29
CA PHE A 9 -3.63 5.79 15.37
C PHE A 9 -5.10 6.14 15.52
N ASN A 10 -5.62 6.15 16.75
CA ASN A 10 -7.02 6.43 17.00
C ASN A 10 -7.42 7.88 16.71
N THR A 11 -6.53 8.85 16.97
CA THR A 11 -6.85 10.28 16.80
C THR A 11 -6.59 10.79 15.39
N ASP A 12 -5.47 10.41 14.77
CA ASP A 12 -4.93 11.07 13.59
C ASP A 12 -5.08 10.21 12.32
N TYR A 13 -4.99 8.88 12.45
CA TYR A 13 -4.90 7.97 11.30
C TYR A 13 -6.17 7.18 11.01
N ARG A 14 -6.92 6.75 12.04
CA ARG A 14 -8.03 5.78 11.91
C ARG A 14 -9.05 6.14 10.83
N LYS A 15 -9.56 7.38 10.82
CA LYS A 15 -10.54 7.80 9.81
C LYS A 15 -9.95 7.76 8.40
N ARG A 16 -8.71 8.22 8.23
CA ARG A 16 -8.01 8.24 6.94
C ARG A 16 -7.73 6.82 6.46
N PHE A 17 -7.25 5.97 7.36
CA PHE A 17 -7.00 4.56 7.11
C PHE A 17 -8.22 3.87 6.48
N PHE A 18 -9.40 3.98 7.11
CA PHE A 18 -10.62 3.35 6.58
C PHE A 18 -11.13 4.02 5.29
N ASN A 19 -11.02 5.35 5.18
CA ASN A 19 -11.39 6.03 3.94
C ASN A 19 -10.52 5.55 2.76
N TYR A 20 -9.21 5.38 2.97
CA TYR A 20 -8.30 4.89 1.95
C TYR A 20 -8.49 3.41 1.66
N LEU A 21 -8.83 2.59 2.66
CA LEU A 21 -9.19 1.19 2.46
C LEU A 21 -10.41 1.07 1.54
N ILE A 22 -11.46 1.85 1.80
CA ILE A 22 -12.66 1.89 0.96
C ILE A 22 -12.29 2.31 -0.47
N ALA A 23 -11.46 3.35 -0.62
CA ALA A 23 -11.00 3.79 -1.94
C ALA A 23 -10.21 2.69 -2.68
N MET A 24 -9.31 1.98 -2.00
CA MET A 24 -8.56 0.87 -2.59
C MET A 24 -9.48 -0.25 -3.08
N VAL A 25 -10.47 -0.65 -2.27
CA VAL A 25 -11.43 -1.69 -2.66
C VAL A 25 -12.28 -1.25 -3.85
N ILE A 26 -12.73 0.01 -3.89
CA ILE A 26 -13.47 0.53 -5.04
C ILE A 26 -12.60 0.49 -6.31
N ILE A 27 -11.35 0.94 -6.22
CA ILE A 27 -10.42 0.95 -7.36
C ILE A 27 -10.11 -0.49 -7.82
N TRP A 28 -9.96 -1.46 -6.91
CA TRP A 28 -9.82 -2.88 -7.26
C TRP A 28 -10.96 -3.37 -8.14
N VAL A 29 -12.20 -3.15 -7.69
CA VAL A 29 -13.39 -3.60 -8.41
C VAL A 29 -13.49 -2.89 -9.76
N ILE A 30 -13.28 -1.57 -9.80
CA ILE A 30 -13.34 -0.80 -11.05
C ILE A 30 -12.28 -1.29 -12.03
N THR A 31 -11.02 -1.41 -11.62
CA THR A 31 -9.93 -1.87 -12.50
C THR A 31 -10.18 -3.30 -12.98
N PHE A 32 -10.65 -4.20 -12.11
CA PHE A 32 -11.03 -5.56 -12.50
C PHE A 32 -12.11 -5.56 -13.60
N MET A 33 -13.19 -4.80 -13.38
CA MET A 33 -14.32 -4.71 -14.33
C MET A 33 -13.90 -4.08 -15.66
N ILE A 34 -13.12 -2.98 -15.62
CA ILE A 34 -12.63 -2.31 -16.84
C ILE A 34 -11.81 -3.28 -17.68
N VAL A 35 -10.87 -4.01 -17.07
CA VAL A 35 -10.02 -4.95 -17.81
C VAL A 35 -10.85 -6.07 -18.43
N LYS A 36 -11.75 -6.69 -17.65
CA LYS A 36 -12.63 -7.76 -18.14
C LYS A 36 -13.56 -7.30 -19.28
N ILE A 37 -14.18 -6.13 -19.14
CA ILE A 37 -15.08 -5.57 -20.16
C ILE A 37 -14.31 -5.18 -21.43
N SER A 38 -13.10 -4.66 -21.28
CA SER A 38 -12.30 -4.19 -22.41
C SER A 38 -11.82 -5.32 -23.33
N GLY A 39 -11.76 -6.58 -22.85
CA GLY A 39 -11.23 -7.72 -23.60
C GLY A 39 -9.73 -7.66 -23.90
N HIS A 40 -8.99 -6.67 -23.36
CA HIS A 40 -7.55 -6.47 -23.61
C HIS A 40 -6.65 -7.28 -22.66
N GLU A 41 -7.13 -8.37 -22.07
CA GLU A 41 -6.41 -9.18 -21.09
C GLU A 41 -5.02 -9.60 -21.62
N ASN A 42 -4.95 -10.08 -22.87
CA ASN A 42 -3.71 -10.54 -23.48
C ASN A 42 -2.70 -9.42 -23.75
N GLN A 43 -3.16 -8.22 -24.09
CA GLN A 43 -2.29 -7.05 -24.29
C GLN A 43 -1.77 -6.53 -22.95
N ILE A 44 -2.61 -6.48 -21.93
CA ILE A 44 -2.21 -6.08 -20.59
C ILE A 44 -1.22 -7.10 -20.01
N LEU A 45 -1.49 -8.40 -20.19
CA LEU A 45 -0.58 -9.46 -19.75
C LEU A 45 0.81 -9.35 -20.39
N SER A 46 0.88 -9.03 -21.69
CA SER A 46 2.16 -8.86 -22.39
C SER A 46 2.91 -7.60 -21.93
N LEU A 47 2.21 -6.49 -21.70
CA LEU A 47 2.78 -5.27 -21.12
C LEU A 47 3.33 -5.51 -19.70
N LEU A 48 2.59 -6.24 -18.87
CA LEU A 48 3.02 -6.56 -17.51
C LEU A 48 4.23 -7.50 -17.50
N LYS A 49 4.26 -8.55 -18.34
CA LYS A 49 5.43 -9.44 -18.41
C LYS A 49 6.70 -8.66 -18.81
N ASN A 50 6.58 -7.71 -19.72
CA ASN A 50 7.69 -6.88 -20.19
C ASN A 50 8.15 -5.82 -19.17
N THR A 51 7.27 -5.41 -18.26
CA THR A 51 7.54 -4.33 -17.28
C THR A 51 7.85 -4.87 -15.87
N ILE A 52 7.13 -5.89 -15.42
CA ILE A 52 7.14 -6.42 -14.04
C ILE A 52 8.11 -7.59 -13.87
N GLY A 53 8.45 -8.34 -14.93
CA GLY A 53 9.41 -9.46 -14.86
C GLY A 53 10.83 -9.08 -14.39
N LYS A 54 11.09 -7.80 -14.11
CA LYS A 54 12.35 -7.24 -13.60
C LYS A 54 12.22 -6.51 -12.25
N SER A 55 11.02 -6.36 -11.68
CA SER A 55 10.74 -5.31 -10.67
C SER A 55 10.95 -5.72 -9.21
N ALA A 56 10.87 -7.02 -8.88
CA ALA A 56 11.19 -7.52 -7.54
C ALA A 56 12.30 -8.58 -7.65
N GLY A 57 13.37 -8.42 -6.89
CA GLY A 57 14.42 -9.43 -6.82
C GLY A 57 13.89 -10.75 -6.28
N ASN A 58 14.50 -11.87 -6.66
CA ASN A 58 14.09 -13.18 -6.19
C ASN A 58 14.47 -13.33 -4.71
N GLY A 59 13.50 -13.23 -3.80
CA GLY A 59 13.66 -13.56 -2.38
C GLY A 59 12.95 -12.62 -1.41
N GLN A 60 12.72 -13.12 -0.19
CA GLN A 60 11.98 -12.44 0.87
C GLN A 60 12.51 -11.04 1.21
N LEU A 61 13.82 -10.88 1.34
CA LEU A 61 14.42 -9.57 1.63
C LEU A 61 14.26 -8.58 0.49
N ALA A 62 14.30 -9.04 -0.77
CA ALA A 62 14.12 -8.18 -1.93
C ALA A 62 12.67 -7.68 -2.02
N LEU A 63 11.69 -8.56 -1.79
CA LEU A 63 10.26 -8.20 -1.70
C LEU A 63 10.00 -7.22 -0.55
N PHE A 64 10.54 -7.52 0.64
CA PHE A 64 10.46 -6.61 1.78
C PHE A 64 10.99 -5.22 1.45
N TRP A 65 12.23 -5.12 0.94
CA TRP A 65 12.83 -3.84 0.63
C TRP A 65 12.11 -3.10 -0.49
N HIS A 66 11.57 -3.80 -1.49
CA HIS A 66 10.76 -3.19 -2.54
C HIS A 66 9.51 -2.50 -1.97
N ASN A 67 8.73 -3.23 -1.17
CA ASN A 67 7.50 -2.72 -0.56
C ASN A 67 7.78 -1.66 0.51
N PHE A 68 8.80 -1.87 1.34
CA PHE A 68 9.19 -0.95 2.39
C PHE A 68 9.77 0.36 1.82
N SER A 69 10.60 0.30 0.78
CA SER A 69 11.14 1.50 0.13
C SER A 69 10.05 2.31 -0.55
N SER A 70 9.10 1.65 -1.21
CA SER A 70 7.93 2.31 -1.82
C SER A 70 7.07 3.02 -0.76
N SER A 71 6.87 2.36 0.38
CA SER A 71 6.18 2.95 1.55
C SER A 71 6.93 4.13 2.17
N LEU A 72 8.26 4.03 2.30
CA LEU A 72 9.09 5.13 2.80
C LEU A 72 9.06 6.33 1.84
N LEU A 73 9.19 6.07 0.55
CA LEU A 73 9.16 7.11 -0.48
C LEU A 73 7.86 7.90 -0.40
N ILE A 74 6.70 7.24 -0.28
CA ILE A 74 5.43 7.97 -0.21
C ILE A 74 5.26 8.77 1.10
N ILE A 75 5.83 8.29 2.20
CA ILE A 75 5.89 9.04 3.46
C ILE A 75 6.77 10.28 3.32
N ILE A 76 7.96 10.14 2.73
CA ILE A 76 8.91 11.26 2.51
C ILE A 76 8.31 12.30 1.57
N LEU A 77 7.67 11.87 0.49
CA LEU A 77 6.94 12.76 -0.42
C LEU A 77 5.81 13.53 0.28
N GLY A 78 5.34 13.06 1.45
CA GLY A 78 4.36 13.77 2.25
C GLY A 78 4.84 15.13 2.80
N ILE A 79 6.15 15.40 2.78
CA ILE A 79 6.70 16.72 3.11
C ILE A 79 6.39 17.74 2.00
N ILE A 80 6.19 17.27 0.78
CA ILE A 80 5.76 18.11 -0.33
C ILE A 80 4.26 18.38 -0.15
N PRO A 81 3.79 19.64 -0.21
CA PRO A 81 2.39 20.02 -0.01
C PRO A 81 1.48 19.65 -1.19
N ILE A 82 1.74 18.50 -1.83
CA ILE A 82 0.99 17.92 -2.94
C ILE A 82 0.54 16.53 -2.48
N PRO A 83 -0.75 16.17 -2.58
CA PRO A 83 -1.28 14.90 -2.09
C PRO A 83 -0.95 13.71 -3.02
N LEU A 84 0.34 13.48 -3.28
CA LEU A 84 0.85 12.39 -4.14
C LEU A 84 0.49 10.99 -3.63
N TYR A 85 0.14 10.85 -2.34
CA TYR A 85 -0.33 9.60 -1.76
C TYR A 85 -1.61 9.05 -2.42
N TYR A 86 -2.42 9.88 -3.09
CA TYR A 86 -3.55 9.37 -3.88
C TYR A 86 -3.08 8.56 -5.09
N LEU A 87 -1.99 8.97 -5.75
CA LEU A 87 -1.41 8.21 -6.85
C LEU A 87 -0.91 6.85 -6.37
N PHE A 88 -0.27 6.81 -5.19
CA PHE A 88 0.16 5.56 -4.57
C PHE A 88 -1.01 4.61 -4.29
N ILE A 89 -2.13 5.11 -3.74
CA ILE A 89 -3.36 4.33 -3.56
C ILE A 89 -3.84 3.77 -4.90
N ILE A 90 -3.94 4.61 -5.94
CA ILE A 90 -4.45 4.22 -7.25
C ILE A 90 -3.57 3.13 -7.87
N MET A 91 -2.24 3.29 -7.85
CA MET A 91 -1.31 2.34 -8.46
C MET A 91 -1.32 0.98 -7.76
N ASN A 92 -1.23 0.97 -6.42
CA ASN A 92 -1.24 -0.29 -5.65
C ASN A 92 -2.60 -0.98 -5.74
N ALA A 93 -3.69 -0.21 -5.72
CA ALA A 93 -5.01 -0.78 -5.92
C ALA A 93 -5.14 -1.35 -7.34
N ALA A 94 -4.92 -0.54 -8.37
CA ALA A 94 -5.04 -0.99 -9.76
C ALA A 94 -4.21 -2.24 -10.06
N SER A 95 -3.01 -2.39 -9.46
CA SER A 95 -2.16 -3.57 -9.60
C SER A 95 -2.90 -4.87 -9.25
N VAL A 96 -3.52 -4.97 -8.08
CA VAL A 96 -4.24 -6.19 -7.68
C VAL A 96 -5.52 -6.40 -8.50
N GLY A 97 -6.27 -5.34 -8.80
CA GLY A 97 -7.45 -5.44 -9.67
C GLY A 97 -7.07 -5.98 -11.07
N MET A 98 -5.90 -5.60 -11.57
CA MET A 98 -5.33 -6.08 -12.82
C MET A 98 -4.81 -7.52 -12.70
N THR A 99 -4.09 -7.89 -11.64
CA THR A 99 -3.64 -9.27 -11.43
C THR A 99 -4.81 -10.25 -11.40
N LEU A 100 -5.90 -9.90 -10.72
CA LEU A 100 -7.10 -10.75 -10.62
C LEU A 100 -7.87 -10.84 -11.93
N SER A 101 -7.87 -9.79 -12.76
CA SER A 101 -8.59 -9.82 -14.04
C SER A 101 -7.88 -10.68 -15.10
N LEU A 102 -6.60 -10.97 -14.92
CA LEU A 102 -5.79 -11.77 -15.86
C LEU A 102 -5.82 -13.28 -15.59
N VAL A 103 -6.45 -13.72 -14.50
CA VAL A 103 -6.59 -15.13 -14.17
C VAL A 103 -7.98 -15.66 -14.50
N ASN A 104 -8.05 -16.95 -14.84
CA ASN A 104 -9.33 -17.62 -15.16
C ASN A 104 -10.23 -17.75 -13.92
N ASN A 105 -9.64 -18.06 -12.76
CA ASN A 105 -10.35 -18.28 -11.49
C ASN A 105 -9.95 -17.20 -10.46
N PRO A 106 -10.55 -15.99 -10.51
CA PRO A 106 -10.13 -14.86 -9.68
C PRO A 106 -10.39 -15.07 -8.19
N ILE A 107 -11.47 -15.76 -7.81
CA ILE A 107 -11.82 -15.96 -6.39
C ILE A 107 -10.79 -16.86 -5.68
N PRO A 108 -10.49 -18.09 -6.17
CA PRO A 108 -9.41 -18.90 -5.58
C PRO A 108 -8.06 -18.18 -5.58
N MET A 109 -7.74 -17.48 -6.69
CA MET A 109 -6.49 -16.73 -6.78
C MET A 109 -6.41 -15.60 -5.76
N PHE A 110 -7.52 -14.90 -5.48
CA PHE A 110 -7.54 -13.91 -4.43
C PHE A 110 -7.29 -14.53 -3.06
N LEU A 111 -8.00 -15.62 -2.73
CA LEU A 111 -7.92 -16.26 -1.41
C LEU A 111 -6.56 -16.91 -1.12
N ALA A 112 -5.94 -17.54 -2.12
CA ALA A 112 -4.66 -18.23 -1.98
C ALA A 112 -3.46 -17.34 -2.33
N GLY A 113 -3.64 -16.50 -3.35
CA GLY A 113 -2.57 -15.74 -3.99
C GLY A 113 -2.37 -14.34 -3.43
N ILE A 114 -3.40 -13.69 -2.87
CA ILE A 114 -3.33 -12.28 -2.43
C ILE A 114 -3.65 -12.13 -0.95
N LEU A 115 -4.79 -12.68 -0.52
CA LEU A 115 -5.31 -12.51 0.84
C LEU A 115 -4.29 -12.85 1.95
N PRO A 116 -3.50 -13.94 1.89
CA PRO A 116 -2.62 -14.33 2.99
C PRO A 116 -1.60 -13.25 3.36
N HIS A 117 -0.88 -12.71 2.38
CA HIS A 117 0.09 -11.63 2.61
C HIS A 117 -0.58 -10.26 2.63
N GLY A 118 -1.65 -10.07 1.85
CA GLY A 118 -2.43 -8.83 1.76
C GLY A 118 -3.05 -8.39 3.09
N LEU A 119 -3.35 -9.34 3.99
CA LEU A 119 -3.78 -9.04 5.37
C LEU A 119 -2.77 -8.19 6.16
N PHE A 120 -1.48 -8.23 5.79
CA PHE A 120 -0.42 -7.46 6.43
C PHE A 120 0.07 -6.33 5.53
N GLU A 121 0.20 -6.59 4.23
CA GLU A 121 0.67 -5.58 3.27
C GLU A 121 -0.27 -4.38 3.18
N ILE A 122 -1.58 -4.62 3.03
CA ILE A 122 -2.57 -3.56 2.82
C ILE A 122 -2.64 -2.64 4.06
N PRO A 123 -2.73 -3.14 5.30
CA PRO A 123 -2.63 -2.27 6.47
C PRO A 123 -1.30 -1.50 6.55
N GLY A 124 -0.18 -2.11 6.16
CA GLY A 124 1.13 -1.44 6.12
C GLY A 124 1.13 -0.27 5.14
N GLN A 125 0.67 -0.49 3.92
CA GLN A 125 0.54 0.54 2.88
C GLN A 125 -0.45 1.66 3.29
N LEU A 126 -1.61 1.29 3.85
CA LEU A 126 -2.60 2.26 4.34
C LEU A 126 -2.05 3.14 5.46
N MET A 127 -1.25 2.59 6.36
CA MET A 127 -0.54 3.36 7.37
C MET A 127 0.47 4.32 6.75
N SER A 128 1.26 3.87 5.77
CA SER A 128 2.18 4.75 5.03
C SER A 128 1.47 5.94 4.39
N VAL A 129 0.32 5.69 3.75
CA VAL A 129 -0.50 6.75 3.15
C VAL A 129 -1.13 7.66 4.22
N ALA A 130 -1.59 7.12 5.34
CA ALA A 130 -2.15 7.94 6.44
C ALA A 130 -1.10 8.86 7.07
N ILE A 131 0.13 8.37 7.26
CA ILE A 131 1.29 9.13 7.71
C ILE A 131 1.64 10.21 6.68
N SER A 132 1.78 9.85 5.40
CA SER A 132 2.03 10.78 4.31
C SER A 132 0.99 11.90 4.27
N ALA A 133 -0.30 11.56 4.32
CA ALA A 133 -1.38 12.53 4.33
C ALA A 133 -1.30 13.47 5.55
N ARG A 134 -0.85 12.99 6.72
CA ARG A 134 -0.67 13.85 7.92
C ARG A 134 0.39 14.91 7.65
N LEU A 135 1.51 14.52 7.04
CA LEU A 135 2.58 15.44 6.62
C LEU A 135 2.07 16.44 5.57
N VAL A 136 1.40 15.98 4.50
CA VAL A 136 0.92 16.85 3.42
C VAL A 136 -0.03 17.92 3.96
N TRP A 137 -1.01 17.51 4.75
CA TRP A 137 -2.00 18.44 5.29
C TRP A 137 -1.40 19.41 6.30
N PHE A 138 -0.39 19.01 7.06
CA PHE A 138 0.38 19.93 7.90
C PHE A 138 1.09 20.98 7.05
N MET A 139 1.78 20.57 5.98
CA MET A 139 2.52 21.47 5.09
C MET A 139 1.59 22.45 4.37
N ILE A 140 0.45 21.97 3.84
CA ILE A 140 -0.58 22.83 3.24
C ILE A 140 -1.11 23.84 4.26
N ASN A 141 -1.47 23.38 5.46
CA ASN A 141 -2.03 24.26 6.48
C ASN A 141 -1.03 25.34 6.93
N LYS A 142 0.24 24.97 7.10
CA LYS A 142 1.29 25.88 7.56
C LYS A 142 1.71 26.89 6.48
N TYR A 143 1.99 26.42 5.27
CA TYR A 143 2.63 27.24 4.23
C TYR A 143 1.66 27.91 3.26
N PHE A 144 0.48 27.32 3.01
CA PHE A 144 -0.49 27.85 2.03
C PHE A 144 -1.72 28.47 2.69
N ARG A 145 -2.16 27.93 3.83
CA ARG A 145 -3.34 28.43 4.54
C ARG A 145 -3.00 29.31 5.74
N HIS A 146 -1.71 29.48 6.04
CA HIS A 146 -1.20 30.26 7.18
C HIS A 146 -1.91 29.98 8.51
N LYS A 147 -2.34 28.73 8.72
CA LYS A 147 -3.01 28.32 9.96
C LYS A 147 -1.96 28.13 11.05
N GLN A 148 -2.27 28.62 12.25
CA GLN A 148 -1.44 28.33 13.41
C GLN A 148 -1.45 26.83 13.68
N THR A 149 -0.25 26.26 13.82
CA THR A 149 -0.07 24.82 14.08
C THR A 149 0.52 24.65 15.47
N ASN A 150 -0.11 23.81 16.28
CA ASN A 150 0.33 23.55 17.67
C ASN A 150 1.55 22.61 17.75
N VAL A 151 2.05 22.14 16.60
CA VAL A 151 3.09 21.11 16.49
C VAL A 151 4.16 21.59 15.54
N THR A 152 5.42 21.33 15.87
CA THR A 152 6.55 21.67 14.98
C THR A 152 6.73 20.62 13.89
N LEU A 153 7.31 21.01 12.75
CA LEU A 153 7.64 20.08 11.67
C LEU A 153 8.59 18.97 12.17
N LYS A 154 9.56 19.31 13.03
CA LYS A 154 10.50 18.35 13.63
C LYS A 154 9.77 17.30 14.45
N THR A 155 8.83 17.72 15.30
CA THR A 155 7.99 16.80 16.07
C THR A 155 7.21 15.87 15.14
N LEU A 156 6.57 16.43 14.11
CA LEU A 156 5.75 15.67 13.17
C LEU A 156 6.56 14.62 12.39
N ILE A 157 7.77 14.98 11.93
CA ILE A 157 8.69 14.05 11.26
C ILE A 157 9.13 12.94 12.22
N THR A 158 9.48 13.29 13.46
CA THR A 158 9.91 12.32 14.48
C THR A 158 8.80 11.33 14.79
N GLU A 159 7.57 11.81 14.97
CA GLU A 159 6.41 10.95 15.17
C GLU A 159 6.13 10.04 13.98
N SER A 160 6.20 10.59 12.76
CA SER A 160 6.02 9.83 11.51
C SER A 160 7.06 8.72 11.36
N ALA A 161 8.32 8.99 11.71
CA ALA A 161 9.38 7.99 11.69
C ALA A 161 9.14 6.88 12.72
N ILE A 162 8.73 7.25 13.94
CA ILE A 162 8.36 6.29 14.98
C ILE A 162 7.18 5.42 14.51
N ASP A 163 6.14 6.03 13.96
CA ASP A 163 4.93 5.31 13.51
C ASP A 163 5.23 4.40 12.31
N THR A 164 6.19 4.77 11.46
CA THR A 164 6.71 3.89 10.40
C THR A 164 7.37 2.64 10.98
N VAL A 165 8.21 2.80 12.00
CA VAL A 165 8.88 1.65 12.66
C VAL A 165 7.89 0.79 13.45
N VAL A 166 6.90 1.40 14.09
CA VAL A 166 5.91 0.67 14.92
C VAL A 166 4.87 -0.07 14.08
N TYR A 167 4.45 0.48 12.94
CA TYR A 167 3.40 -0.11 12.11
C TYR A 167 3.92 -0.66 10.79
N VAL A 168 4.47 0.20 9.93
CA VAL A 168 4.77 -0.13 8.53
C VAL A 168 5.83 -1.22 8.44
N LEU A 169 6.93 -1.08 9.19
CA LEU A 169 8.04 -2.02 9.16
C LEU A 169 7.63 -3.46 9.53
N PRO A 170 7.00 -3.73 10.70
CA PRO A 170 6.62 -5.10 11.06
C PRO A 170 5.55 -5.69 10.13
N LEU A 171 4.59 -4.87 9.69
CA LEU A 171 3.53 -5.34 8.78
C LEU A 171 4.10 -5.80 7.44
N LEU A 172 4.95 -4.98 6.80
CA LEU A 172 5.55 -5.34 5.51
C LEU A 172 6.57 -6.47 5.63
N PHE A 173 7.26 -6.57 6.76
CA PHE A 173 8.16 -7.70 7.02
C PHE A 173 7.39 -9.01 7.09
N ILE A 174 6.30 -9.07 7.85
CA ILE A 174 5.43 -10.26 7.91
C ILE A 174 4.83 -10.57 6.54
N ALA A 175 4.34 -9.56 5.81
CA ALA A 175 3.80 -9.73 4.46
C ALA A 175 4.80 -10.42 3.53
N SER A 176 6.07 -9.96 3.51
CA SER A 176 7.12 -10.54 2.65
C SER A 176 7.43 -12.01 2.95
N ILE A 177 7.35 -12.42 4.23
CA ILE A 177 7.54 -13.81 4.64
C ILE A 177 6.39 -14.66 4.11
N ILE A 178 5.16 -14.21 4.31
CA ILE A 178 3.97 -14.93 3.83
C ILE A 178 3.99 -15.03 2.31
N GLU A 179 4.31 -13.95 1.62
CA GLU A 179 4.37 -13.90 0.15
C GLU A 179 5.46 -14.83 -0.42
N THR A 180 6.62 -14.91 0.24
CA THR A 180 7.73 -15.75 -0.25
C THR A 180 7.52 -17.23 0.02
N TYR A 181 7.01 -17.57 1.21
CA TYR A 181 7.01 -18.96 1.68
C TYR A 181 5.63 -19.62 1.67
N ILE A 182 4.55 -18.88 1.93
CA ILE A 182 3.20 -19.44 2.11
C ILE A 182 2.38 -19.29 0.83
N THR A 183 2.37 -18.10 0.22
CA THR A 183 1.59 -17.81 -0.99
C THR A 183 1.86 -18.79 -2.14
N PRO A 184 3.12 -19.18 -2.48
CA PRO A 184 3.37 -20.14 -3.56
C PRO A 184 2.82 -21.54 -3.25
N ILE A 185 2.86 -21.96 -1.98
CA ILE A 185 2.31 -23.25 -1.55
C ILE A 185 0.79 -23.26 -1.75
N LEU A 186 0.10 -22.20 -1.33
CA LEU A 186 -1.35 -22.07 -1.48
C LEU A 186 -1.77 -22.00 -2.95
N ILE A 187 -1.04 -21.24 -3.79
CA ILE A 187 -1.30 -21.18 -5.23
C ILE A 187 -1.14 -22.57 -5.87
N ASN A 188 -0.10 -23.33 -5.49
CA ASN A 188 0.11 -24.69 -6.01
C ASN A 188 -1.01 -25.66 -5.61
N MET A 189 -1.64 -25.48 -4.44
CA MET A 189 -2.77 -26.31 -4.01
C MET A 189 -4.04 -26.07 -4.83
N ILE A 190 -4.28 -24.84 -5.28
CA ILE A 190 -5.48 -24.50 -6.08
C ILE A 190 -5.29 -24.65 -7.59
N SER A 191 -4.04 -24.85 -8.04
CA SER A 191 -3.68 -25.01 -9.46
C SER A 191 -3.62 -26.48 -9.90
N LYS A 192 -3.84 -27.42 -8.97
CA LYS A 192 -4.03 -28.85 -9.22
C LYS A 192 -5.51 -29.15 -9.44
#